data_AF-A0A6P0NPX6-F1
#
_entry.id   AF-A0A6P0NPX6-F1
#
_cell.length_a   1.000
_cell.length_b   1.000
_cell.length_c   1.000
_cell.angle_alpha   90.00
_cell.angle_beta   90.00
_cell.angle_gamma   90.00
#
_symmetry.space_group_name_H-M   'P 1'
#
loop_
_entity.id
_entity.type
_entity.pdbx_description
1 polymer ?
#
loop_
_entity_poly.entity_id
_entity_poly.type
_entity_poly.pdbx_seq_one_letter_code
_entity_poly.pdbx_strand_id
1 'polypeptide(L)'
;MYSNHNPNPQDLITVVNVSQIDRWFIHQRLQELMINSWCSASGELLVEINNFTDALLVHSIVKQFVAPRKELVDWLERCWQMEVFPKYNH
;
A
#
# COMPACT_ATOMS: atom_id res chain seq x y z
N MET A 1 -9.99 15.86 14.11
CA MET A 1 -10.53 14.80 14.97
C MET A 1 -9.90 13.51 14.51
N TYR A 2 -8.83 13.08 15.18
CA TYR A 2 -8.19 11.80 14.87
C TYR A 2 -9.05 10.71 15.50
N SER A 3 -9.68 9.87 14.68
CA SER A 3 -10.44 8.72 15.15
C SER A 3 -9.52 7.81 15.95
N ASN A 4 -9.81 7.63 17.24
CA ASN A 4 -9.20 6.61 18.08
C ASN A 4 -9.77 5.24 17.66
N HIS A 5 -9.32 4.73 16.52
CA HIS A 5 -9.51 3.32 16.19
C HIS A 5 -8.44 2.57 16.97
N ASN A 6 -8.84 1.82 17.99
CA ASN A 6 -7.95 0.89 18.67
C ASN A 6 -7.69 -0.26 17.70
N PRO A 7 -6.47 -0.44 17.16
CA PRO A 7 -6.20 -1.50 16.20
C PRO A 7 -6.51 -2.85 16.84
N ASN A 8 -7.25 -3.70 16.13
CA ASN A 8 -7.51 -5.06 16.59
C ASN A 8 -6.16 -5.81 16.59
N PRO A 9 -5.84 -6.66 17.58
CA PRO A 9 -4.58 -7.42 17.61
C PRO A 9 -4.28 -8.30 16.38
N GLN A 10 -5.25 -8.46 15.45
CA GLN A 10 -5.08 -9.17 14.18
C GLN A 10 -4.68 -8.26 13.02
N ASP A 11 -4.77 -6.94 13.19
CA ASP A 11 -4.45 -5.96 12.14
C ASP A 11 -2.92 -5.79 12.07
N LEU A 12 -2.32 -6.17 10.95
CA LEU A 12 -0.89 -6.01 10.76
C LEU A 12 -0.59 -4.54 10.43
N ILE A 13 -0.03 -3.80 11.39
CA ILE A 13 0.42 -2.43 11.15
C ILE A 13 1.78 -2.48 10.43
N THR A 14 1.85 -1.90 9.24
CA THR A 14 3.10 -1.77 8.48
C THR A 14 3.61 -0.33 8.52
N VAL A 15 4.91 -0.17 8.77
CA VAL A 15 5.62 1.10 8.69
C VAL A 15 6.10 1.33 7.27
N VAL A 16 5.69 2.43 6.67
CA VAL A 16 6.16 2.87 5.36
C VAL A 16 7.12 4.04 5.54
N ASN A 17 8.41 3.80 5.26
CA ASN A 17 9.44 4.83 5.32
C ASN A 17 9.58 5.54 3.95
N VAL A 18 9.03 6.74 3.85
CA VAL A 18 8.96 7.55 2.62
C VAL A 18 9.18 9.02 2.94
N SER A 19 9.53 9.83 1.94
CA SER A 19 9.77 11.26 2.13
C SER A 19 8.52 11.95 2.70
N GLN A 20 8.72 13.06 3.43
CA GLN A 20 7.61 13.78 4.06
C GLN A 20 6.54 14.24 3.06
N ILE A 21 6.94 14.61 1.83
CA ILE A 21 6.02 15.03 0.78
C ILE A 21 5.23 13.81 0.26
N ASP A 22 5.92 12.71 -0.03
CA ASP A 22 5.29 11.49 -0.54
C ASP A 22 4.30 10.89 0.47
N ARG A 23 4.55 11.03 1.78
CA ARG A 23 3.64 10.57 2.84
C ARG A 23 2.22 11.09 2.64
N TRP A 24 2.05 12.36 2.31
CA TRP A 24 0.72 12.95 2.15
C TRP A 24 0.00 12.37 0.94
N PHE A 25 0.70 12.23 -0.19
CA PHE A 25 0.14 11.63 -1.40
C PHE A 25 -0.20 10.15 -1.20
N ILE A 26 0.66 9.39 -0.52
CA ILE A 26 0.43 7.97 -0.22
C ILE A 26 -0.77 7.84 0.72
N HIS A 27 -0.83 8.61 1.81
CA HIS A 27 -1.96 8.60 2.74
C HIS A 27 -3.29 8.91 2.02
N GLN A 28 -3.31 9.95 1.17
CA GLN A 28 -4.48 10.31 0.38
C GLN A 28 -4.93 9.16 -0.54
N ARG A 29 -4.00 8.52 -1.26
CA ARG A 29 -4.30 7.36 -2.13
C ARG A 29 -4.82 6.16 -1.35
N LEU A 30 -4.29 5.89 -0.15
CA LEU A 30 -4.78 4.82 0.71
C LEU A 30 -6.22 5.07 1.16
N GLN A 31 -6.54 6.31 1.56
CA GLN A 31 -7.90 6.70 1.95
C GLN A 31 -8.89 6.59 0.78
N GLU A 32 -8.49 6.94 -0.44
CA GLU A 32 -9.31 6.75 -1.65
C GLU A 32 -9.64 5.27 -1.92
N LEU A 33 -8.76 4.35 -1.49
CA LEU A 33 -8.98 2.89 -1.56
C LEU A 33 -9.64 2.31 -0.30
N MET A 34 -10.10 3.15 0.63
CA MET A 34 -10.67 2.75 1.92
C MET A 34 -9.70 1.92 2.80
N ILE A 35 -8.39 2.15 2.65
CA ILE A 35 -7.36 1.54 3.49
C ILE A 35 -7.02 2.51 4.63
N ASN A 36 -7.20 2.05 5.87
CA ASN A 36 -6.91 2.83 7.06
C ASN A 36 -5.41 3.11 7.16
N SER A 37 -5.05 4.38 7.30
CA SER A 37 -3.67 4.79 7.53
C SER A 37 -3.60 6.10 8.32
N TRP A 38 -2.49 6.31 9.02
CA TRP A 38 -2.26 7.51 9.82
C TRP A 38 -0.77 7.80 9.96
N CYS A 39 -0.43 9.08 10.18
CA CYS A 39 0.95 9.47 10.47
C CYS A 39 1.21 9.38 11.97
N SER A 40 2.30 8.71 12.36
CA SER A 40 2.77 8.70 13.75
C SER A 40 3.42 10.04 14.11
N ALA A 41 3.55 10.31 15.42
CA ALA A 41 4.31 11.46 15.92
C ALA A 41 5.80 11.42 15.52
N SER A 42 6.35 10.22 15.26
CA SER A 42 7.72 10.00 14.75
C SER A 42 7.85 10.28 13.24
N GLY A 43 6.74 10.54 12.54
CA GLY A 43 6.74 10.80 11.10
C GLY A 43 6.65 9.54 10.23
N GLU A 44 6.27 8.42 10.79
CA GLU A 44 6.06 7.19 10.02
C GLU A 44 4.63 7.17 9.50
N LEU A 45 4.43 6.63 8.29
CA LEU A 45 3.09 6.30 7.81
C LEU A 45 2.77 4.88 8.27
N LEU A 46 1.78 4.77 9.15
CA LEU A 46 1.24 3.53 9.67
C LEU A 46 0.02 3.14 8.83
N VAL A 47 -0.03 1.88 8.40
CA VAL A 47 -1.13 1.37 7.57
C VAL A 47 -1.64 0.07 8.17
N GLU A 48 -2.96 -0.03 8.29
CA GLU A 48 -3.67 -1.21 8.75
C GLU A 48 -3.87 -2.17 7.56
N ILE A 49 -3.37 -3.41 7.67
CA ILE A 49 -3.50 -4.43 6.64
C ILE A 49 -4.49 -5.50 7.11
N ASN A 50 -5.67 -5.53 6.50
CA ASN A 50 -6.73 -6.45 6.90
C ASN A 50 -6.76 -7.73 6.05
N ASN A 51 -6.16 -7.71 4.86
CA ASN A 51 -6.12 -8.85 3.95
C ASN A 51 -4.95 -8.74 2.95
N PHE A 52 -4.76 -9.80 2.15
CA PHE A 52 -3.70 -9.85 1.13
C PHE A 52 -3.84 -8.79 0.03
N THR A 53 -5.06 -8.41 -0.33
CA THR A 53 -5.32 -7.35 -1.32
C THR A 53 -4.83 -6.02 -0.78
N ASP A 54 -5.11 -5.69 0.48
CA ASP A 54 -4.62 -4.46 1.12
C ASP A 54 -3.09 -4.42 1.09
N ALA A 55 -2.43 -5.53 1.46
CA ALA A 55 -0.97 -5.63 1.42
C ALA A 55 -0.40 -5.36 0.01
N LEU A 56 -1.03 -5.93 -1.02
CA LEU A 56 -0.62 -5.74 -2.41
C LEU A 56 -0.85 -4.30 -2.89
N LEU A 57 -1.99 -3.70 -2.53
CA LEU A 57 -2.33 -2.32 -2.87
C LEU A 57 -1.35 -1.35 -2.21
N VAL A 58 -1.07 -1.53 -0.91
CA VAL A 58 -0.09 -0.72 -0.18
C VAL A 58 1.28 -0.81 -0.83
N HIS A 59 1.76 -2.02 -1.12
CA HIS A 59 3.04 -2.20 -1.82
C HIS A 59 3.07 -1.49 -3.17
N SER A 60 1.99 -1.61 -3.94
CA SER A 60 1.88 -1.01 -5.28
C SER A 60 1.84 0.52 -5.22
N ILE A 61 1.15 1.10 -4.24
CA ILE A 61 1.13 2.55 -4.02
C ILE A 61 2.52 3.02 -3.63
N VAL A 62 3.11 2.44 -2.58
CA VAL A 62 4.44 2.87 -2.09
C VAL A 62 5.47 2.81 -3.22
N LYS A 63 5.47 1.71 -3.99
CA LYS A 63 6.38 1.54 -5.13
C LYS A 63 6.26 2.68 -6.14
N GLN A 64 5.04 3.17 -6.44
CA GLN A 64 4.84 4.27 -7.39
C GLN A 64 5.55 5.58 -7.00
N PHE A 65 5.80 5.79 -5.70
CA PHE A 65 6.48 7.00 -5.22
C PHE A 65 7.98 6.79 -5.02
N VAL A 66 8.42 5.59 -4.63
CA VAL A 66 9.83 5.34 -4.28
C VAL A 66 10.68 4.82 -5.45
N ALA A 67 10.06 4.14 -6.43
CA ALA A 67 10.80 3.51 -7.51
C ALA A 67 11.05 4.48 -8.67
N PRO A 68 12.19 4.37 -9.37
CA PRO A 68 12.41 5.10 -10.61
C PRO A 68 11.31 4.78 -11.64
N ARG A 69 10.91 5.78 -12.43
CA ARG A 69 9.87 5.62 -13.45
C ARG A 69 10.12 4.44 -14.39
N LYS A 70 11.38 4.18 -14.77
CA LYS A 70 11.73 3.04 -15.61
C LYS A 70 11.37 1.71 -14.94
N GLU A 71 11.71 1.56 -13.66
CA GLU A 71 11.39 0.33 -12.91
C GLU A 71 9.89 0.10 -12.82
N LEU A 72 9.09 1.17 -12.68
CA LEU A 72 7.63 1.08 -12.68
C LEU A 72 7.09 0.57 -14.03
N VAL A 73 7.61 1.09 -15.14
CA VAL A 73 7.22 0.65 -16.49
C VAL A 73 7.63 -0.81 -16.70
N ASP A 74 8.88 -1.16 -16.38
CA ASP A 74 9.40 -2.52 -16.50
C ASP A 74 8.60 -3.52 -15.62
N TRP A 75 8.08 -3.07 -14.47
CA TRP A 75 7.23 -3.89 -13.61
C TRP A 75 5.82 -4.07 -14.19
N LEU A 76 5.20 -3.01 -14.70
CA LEU A 76 3.90 -3.07 -15.36
C LEU A 76 3.93 -3.98 -16.60
N GLU A 77 4.97 -3.87 -17.42
CA GLU A 77 5.16 -4.74 -18.59
C GLU A 77 5.22 -6.21 -18.17
N ARG A 78 5.99 -6.54 -17.13
CA ARG A 78 6.04 -7.91 -16.59
C ARG A 78 4.68 -8.39 -16.10
N CYS A 79 3.93 -7.56 -15.38
CA CYS A 79 2.59 -7.92 -14.92
C CYS A 79 1.63 -8.19 -16.07
N TRP A 80 1.72 -7.44 -17.17
CA TRP A 80 0.90 -7.70 -18.36
C TRP A 80 1.30 -8.95 -19.13
N GLN A 81 2.59 -9.32 -19.13
CA GLN A 81 3.07 -10.54 -19.77
C GLN A 81 2.87 -11.79 -18.90
N MET A 82 2.47 -11.64 -17.64
CA MET A 82 2.11 -12.78 -16.81
C MET A 82 0.80 -13.40 -17.31
N GLU A 83 0.90 -14.59 -17.91
CA GLU A 83 -0.27 -15.43 -18.18
C GLU A 83 -0.90 -15.81 -16.83
N VAL A 84 -2.10 -15.27 -16.57
CA VAL A 84 -2.92 -15.72 -15.45
C VAL A 84 -3.49 -17.08 -15.85
N PHE A 85 -2.76 -18.16 -15.56
CA PHE A 85 -3.27 -19.51 -15.79
C PHE A 85 -4.64 -19.64 -15.08
N PRO A 86 -5.71 -20.01 -15.79
CA PRO A 86 -7.00 -20.23 -15.13
C PRO A 86 -6.84 -21.35 -14.09
N LYS A 87 -7.36 -21.11 -12.89
CA LYS A 87 -7.52 -22.16 -11.89
C LYS A 87 -8.32 -23.30 -12.53
N TYR A 88 -7.75 -24.49 -12.53
CA TYR A 88 -8.27 -25.72 -13.11
C TYR A 88 -9.80 -25.85 -12.98
N ASN A 89 -10.48 -25.99 -14.12
CA ASN A 89 -11.84 -26.51 -14.17
C ASN A 89 -11.78 -28.04 -13.95
N HIS A 90 -12.23 -28.51 -12.78
CA HIS A 90 -12.67 -29.88 -12.56
C HIS A 90 -13.89 -29.89 -11.65
#